data_AF-A0A519JUZ9-F1
#
_entry.id   AF-A0A519JUZ9-F1
#
_cell.length_a   1.000
_cell.length_b   1.000
_cell.length_c   1.000
_cell.angle_alpha   90.00
_cell.angle_beta   90.00
_cell.angle_gamma   90.00
#
_symmetry.space_group_name_H-M   'P 1'
#
loop_
_entity.id
_entity.type
_entity.pdbx_description
1 polymer ?
#
loop_
_entity_poly.entity_id
_entity_poly.type
_entity_poly.pdbx_seq_one_letter_code
_entity_poly.pdbx_strand_id
1 'polypeptide(L)' 'AYSAALELNLTGKRYALVTMCIGVGQGYAMIIENTQF' A
#
# COMPACT_ATOMS: atom_id res chain seq x y z
N ALA A 1 -3.54 4.29 -1.03
CA ALA A 1 -3.96 2.89 -0.82
C ALA A 1 -4.56 2.28 -2.09
N TYR A 2 -5.60 2.88 -2.69
CA TYR A 2 -6.24 2.34 -3.91
C TYR A 2 -5.27 2.09 -5.08
N SER A 3 -4.38 3.05 -5.38
CA SER A 3 -3.37 2.90 -6.44
C SER A 3 -2.43 1.70 -6.18
N ALA A 4 -1.94 1.53 -4.95
CA ALA A 4 -1.08 0.42 -4.57
C ALA A 4 -1.81 -0.93 -4.64
N ALA A 5 -3.09 -0.99 -4.24
CA ALA A 5 -3.91 -2.21 -4.36
C ALA A 5 -4.18 -2.60 -5.82
N LEU A 6 -4.43 -1.60 -6.69
CA LEU A 6 -4.59 -1.84 -8.13
C LEU A 6 -3.29 -2.36 -8.75
N GLU A 7 -2.15 -1.73 -8.46
CA GLU A 7 -0.86 -2.20 -8.98
C GLU A 7 -0.49 -3.60 -8.46
N LEU A 8 -0.77 -3.89 -7.18
CA LEU A 8 -0.60 -5.24 -6.61
C LEU A 8 -1.35 -6.29 -7.43
N ASN A 9 -2.61 -5.99 -7.79
CA ASN A 9 -3.45 -6.88 -8.58
C ASN A 9 -2.93 -7.01 -10.03
N LEU A 10 -2.63 -5.89 -10.69
CA LEU A 10 -2.13 -5.88 -12.08
C LEU A 10 -0.77 -6.58 -12.23
N THR A 11 0.11 -6.43 -11.25
CA THR A 11 1.46 -7.00 -11.28
C THR A 11 1.54 -8.40 -10.66
N GLY A 12 0.44 -8.94 -10.13
CA GLY A 12 0.41 -10.24 -9.47
C GLY A 12 1.33 -10.31 -8.24
N LYS A 13 1.57 -9.17 -7.57
CA LYS A 13 2.39 -9.12 -6.36
C LYS A 13 1.53 -9.40 -5.12
N ARG A 14 2.17 -9.88 -4.05
CA ARG A 14 1.49 -10.30 -2.81
C ARG A 14 1.33 -9.20 -1.77
N TYR A 15 2.37 -8.39 -1.56
CA TYR A 15 2.40 -7.36 -0.53
C TYR A 15 2.88 -6.01 -1.07
N ALA A 16 2.30 -4.93 -0.57
CA ALA A 16 2.81 -3.57 -0.73
C ALA A 16 2.88 -2.86 0.61
N LEU A 17 3.94 -2.05 0.77
CA LEU A 17 4.06 -1.08 1.86
C LEU A 17 3.62 0.29 1.36
N VAL A 18 2.72 0.93 2.12
CA VAL A 18 2.31 2.31 1.89
C VAL A 18 2.74 3.14 3.08
N THR A 19 3.42 4.25 2.81
CA THR A 19 3.80 5.25 3.80
C THR A 19 3.25 6.62 3.39
N MET A 20 2.88 7.42 4.38
CA MET A 20 2.43 8.80 4.17
C MET A 20 3.01 9.68 5.26
N CYS A 21 3.63 10.79 4.86
CA CYS A 21 4.00 11.87 5.77
C CYS A 21 2.78 12.74 6.04
N ILE A 22 2.57 13.07 7.30
CA ILE A 22 1.57 14.03 7.76
C ILE A 22 2.35 15.21 8.35
N GLY A 23 1.89 16.44 8.11
CA GLY A 23 2.53 17.64 8.67
C GLY A 23 2.67 17.56 10.20
N VAL A 24 3.42 18.49 10.79
CA VAL A 24 3.71 18.54 12.25
C VAL A 24 4.43 17.31 12.82
N GLY A 25 5.14 16.55 11.98
CA GLY A 25 6.03 15.46 12.41
C GLY A 25 5.34 14.11 12.60
N GLN A 26 4.22 13.87 11.92
CA GLN A 26 3.48 12.61 11.99
C GLN A 26 3.59 11.80 10.71
N GLY A 27 3.23 10.52 10.78
CA GLY A 27 3.19 9.65 9.63
C GLY A 27 2.34 8.43 9.88
N TYR A 28 1.93 7.80 8.77
CA TYR A 28 1.17 6.55 8.79
C TYR A 28 1.84 5.53 7.88
N ALA A 29 1.86 4.27 8.31
CA ALA A 29 2.38 3.15 7.54
C ALA A 29 1.37 2.00 7.57
N MET A 30 1.17 1.35 6.42
CA MET A 30 0.24 0.24 6.25
C MET A 30 0.80 -0.78 5.28
N ILE A 31 0.54 -2.05 5.56
CA ILE A 31 0.75 -3.14 4.61
C ILE A 31 -0.59 -3.47 3.94
N ILE A 32 -0.56 -3.67 2.62
CA ILE A 32 -1.69 -4.15 1.84
C ILE A 32 -1.32 -5.53 1.31
N GLU A 33 -2.18 -6.53 1.53
CA GLU A 33 -2.09 -7.87 0.96
C GLU A 33 -3.06 -7.99 -0.22
N ASN A 34 -2.59 -8.56 -1.33
CA ASN A 34 -3.43 -8.88 -2.48
C ASN A 34 -4.28 -10.11 -2.17
N THR A 35 -5.60 -9.96 -2.16
CA THR A 35 -6.54 -11.04 -1.85
C THR A 35 -6.65 -12.10 -2.96
N GLN A 36 -6.11 -11.84 -4.15
CA GLN A 36 -6.15 -12.72 -5.31
C GLN A 36 -4.80 -13.38 -5.63
N PHE A 37 -3.80 -13.23 -4.75
CA PHE A 37 -2.51 -13.91 -4.88
C PHE A 37 -2.62 -15.41 -4.58
#